data_AF-A0A2N2ULP8-F1
#
_entry.id   AF-A0A2N2ULP8-F1
#
_cell.length_a   1.000
_cell.length_b   1.000
_cell.length_c   1.000
_cell.angle_alpha   90.00
_cell.angle_beta   90.00
_cell.angle_gamma   90.00
#
_symmetry.space_group_name_H-M   'P 1'
#
loop_
_entity.id
_entity.type
_entity.pdbx_description
1 polymer ?
#
loop_
_entity_poly.entity_id
_entity_poly.type
_entity_poly.pdbx_seq_one_letter_code
_entity_poly.pdbx_strand_id
1 'polypeptide(L)'
;MTAPIRYFIRPSRPEAHVFELRCTVSDPDPAGQRFSLPAWIPGSYMIREFARHVVSLRAESGDKAAKVEKLDKHTWLVTGLAAGKPLTLHYEVYAWDLSVRAAHLDQTHGFFNGTSVFLAVEGRTDRPCLIEIESPEGMAYRDWKVATALPRASGEIGAAFAYGFGLYRAENYDELVDHPVEMGTFTLADFEAGGVRHDIVLTGRHDCDTERLAADLERICQFQIELFGAPPPMDYYVFLTQLVGDGYGGLEHRASTALLASRADLPWKGMTGLPDGYKTFLGLCSHEYFHTWNVKRIKPAAFVPYDLAVENYTRLLWAFEGFTSYYDDLVLVRSGVISPADYLGLVGKTVSAVLRGPGRHRQSVAESSFEAWSKYYRQDENSPNAIVSYYAKGSLIALALDLQLRSETGGKRSLDDVMRLLWRRHGQTGVGVAEDGIFAIVEEVGGKDCGARLARWLRKAVEGTDDLPLARLLKPFGVAYQPEAPGAKPTLGIKLAGGNGKGEAKIATAYDGGAAQLAGLSAGDVLLAIDGLKVSAANLDSMLERHQAGDSIEVHAFRRDELMCFDVELAAAASDAVKLAVDEKAAASVRRLRKGWLGH
;
A
#
# COMPACT_ATOMS: atom_id res chain seq x y z
N MET A 1 -29.42 -15.27 21.53
CA MET A 1 -28.18 -14.76 20.94
C MET A 1 -27.47 -15.94 20.28
N THR A 2 -27.05 -15.80 19.02
CA THR A 2 -26.23 -16.80 18.32
C THR A 2 -24.89 -16.93 19.03
N ALA A 3 -24.42 -18.16 19.23
CA ALA A 3 -23.15 -18.40 19.92
C ALA A 3 -21.97 -17.90 19.07
N PRO A 4 -20.96 -17.24 19.67
CA PRO A 4 -19.81 -16.75 18.94
C PRO A 4 -18.91 -17.89 18.46
N ILE A 5 -18.20 -17.67 17.36
CA ILE A 5 -17.07 -18.52 16.98
C ILE A 5 -15.90 -18.21 17.91
N ARG A 6 -15.27 -19.24 18.48
CA ARG A 6 -14.15 -19.06 19.42
C ARG A 6 -12.84 -19.42 18.73
N TYR A 7 -11.92 -18.47 18.70
CA TYR A 7 -10.56 -18.65 18.22
C TYR A 7 -9.58 -18.60 19.39
N PHE A 8 -8.49 -19.31 19.24
CA PHE A 8 -7.33 -19.28 20.11
C PHE A 8 -6.08 -19.17 19.23
N ILE A 9 -5.11 -18.38 19.66
CA ILE A 9 -3.79 -18.32 19.04
C ILE A 9 -2.70 -18.17 20.10
N ARG A 10 -1.62 -18.94 19.92
CA ARG A 10 -0.42 -18.88 20.75
C ARG A 10 0.83 -19.03 19.87
N PRO A 11 1.87 -18.21 20.06
CA PRO A 11 3.18 -18.50 19.47
C PRO A 11 3.80 -19.69 20.21
N SER A 12 3.52 -20.91 19.75
CA SER A 12 3.87 -22.13 20.47
C SER A 12 5.36 -22.45 20.39
N ARG A 13 5.99 -22.10 19.27
CA ARG A 13 7.43 -22.31 19.02
C ARG A 13 8.00 -21.12 18.25
N PRO A 14 8.33 -20.01 18.92
CA PRO A 14 8.92 -18.84 18.26
C PRO A 14 10.19 -19.17 17.47
N GLU A 15 11.03 -20.09 17.97
CA GLU A 15 12.27 -20.53 17.31
C GLU A 15 12.05 -21.35 16.04
N ALA A 16 10.85 -21.90 15.87
CA ALA A 16 10.44 -22.65 14.68
C ALA A 16 9.43 -21.88 13.82
N HIS A 17 9.13 -20.63 14.19
CA HIS A 17 8.19 -19.77 13.48
C HIS A 17 6.77 -20.35 13.41
N VAL A 18 6.32 -21.04 14.47
CA VAL A 18 5.00 -21.70 14.48
C VAL A 18 4.03 -21.06 15.47
N PHE A 19 2.87 -20.66 14.97
CA PHE A 19 1.68 -20.40 15.77
C PHE A 19 0.84 -21.69 15.90
N GLU A 20 0.34 -21.95 17.10
CA GLU A 20 -0.72 -22.92 17.37
C GLU A 20 -2.07 -22.21 17.43
N LEU A 21 -3.08 -22.80 16.79
CA LEU A 21 -4.42 -22.25 16.72
C LEU A 21 -5.50 -23.27 17.05
N ARG A 22 -6.59 -22.76 17.62
CA ARG A 22 -7.86 -23.51 17.74
C ARG A 22 -9.02 -22.69 17.22
N CYS A 23 -9.99 -23.35 16.58
CA CYS A 23 -11.26 -22.75 16.17
C CYS A 23 -12.42 -23.65 16.62
N THR A 24 -13.29 -23.15 17.48
CA THR A 24 -14.42 -23.89 18.04
C THR A 24 -15.75 -23.31 17.56
N VAL A 25 -16.58 -24.20 17.00
CA VAL A 25 -17.95 -23.95 16.53
C VAL A 25 -18.88 -24.74 17.44
N SER A 26 -19.76 -24.05 18.18
CA SER A 26 -20.66 -24.71 19.14
C SER A 26 -21.78 -25.51 18.48
N ASP A 27 -22.21 -25.08 17.29
CA ASP A 27 -23.30 -25.65 16.50
C ASP A 27 -22.84 -25.85 15.04
N PRO A 28 -21.89 -26.77 14.78
CA PRO A 28 -21.42 -27.03 13.42
C PRO A 28 -22.55 -27.56 12.52
N ASP A 29 -22.42 -27.41 11.20
CA ASP A 29 -23.39 -27.98 10.26
C ASP A 29 -23.47 -29.51 10.43
N PRO A 30 -24.63 -30.10 10.79
CA PRO A 30 -24.76 -31.54 10.99
C PRO A 30 -24.41 -32.39 9.76
N ALA A 31 -24.51 -31.84 8.55
CA ALA A 31 -24.11 -32.51 7.31
C ALA A 31 -22.59 -32.49 7.07
N GLY A 32 -21.85 -31.70 7.86
CA GLY A 32 -20.41 -31.49 7.75
C GLY A 32 -20.08 -30.00 7.64
N GLN A 33 -19.13 -29.54 8.44
CA GLN A 33 -18.76 -28.13 8.49
C GLN A 33 -17.58 -27.83 7.56
N ARG A 34 -17.74 -26.84 6.69
CA ARG A 34 -16.66 -26.32 5.87
C ARG A 34 -15.92 -25.18 6.54
N PHE A 35 -14.62 -25.14 6.29
CA PHE A 35 -13.70 -24.09 6.71
C PHE A 35 -12.85 -23.67 5.53
N SER A 36 -12.56 -22.38 5.41
CA SER A 36 -11.67 -21.86 4.39
C SER A 36 -10.71 -20.83 4.97
N LEU A 37 -9.51 -20.73 4.37
CA LEU A 37 -8.58 -19.64 4.66
C LEU A 37 -8.55 -18.68 3.47
N PRO A 38 -8.57 -17.35 3.68
CA PRO A 38 -8.46 -16.38 2.60
C PRO A 38 -7.30 -16.70 1.63
N ALA A 39 -7.56 -16.57 0.33
CA ALA A 39 -6.52 -16.71 -0.71
C ALA A 39 -5.69 -15.44 -0.87
N TRP A 40 -6.20 -14.30 -0.39
CA TRP A 40 -5.59 -12.98 -0.46
C TRP A 40 -6.10 -12.11 0.71
N ILE A 41 -5.56 -10.90 0.84
CA ILE A 41 -5.88 -9.97 1.93
C ILE A 41 -6.35 -8.62 1.35
N PRO A 42 -7.47 -8.03 1.83
CA PRO A 42 -7.89 -6.68 1.44
C PRO A 42 -6.74 -5.67 1.53
N GLY A 43 -6.61 -4.80 0.53
CA GLY A 43 -5.50 -3.85 0.37
C GLY A 43 -4.30 -4.39 -0.41
N SER A 44 -4.17 -5.71 -0.57
CA SER A 44 -3.13 -6.33 -1.39
C SER A 44 -3.72 -7.23 -2.48
N TYR A 45 -3.93 -6.67 -3.67
CA TYR A 45 -4.63 -7.30 -4.80
C TYR A 45 -3.78 -8.37 -5.52
N MET A 46 -3.42 -9.43 -4.80
CA MET A 46 -2.67 -10.58 -5.28
C MET A 46 -3.12 -11.85 -4.56
N ILE A 47 -3.41 -12.91 -5.31
CA ILE A 47 -3.60 -14.25 -4.73
C ILE A 47 -2.27 -14.73 -4.12
N ARG A 48 -2.26 -14.89 -2.80
CA ARG A 48 -1.11 -15.28 -1.97
C ARG A 48 -1.18 -16.72 -1.48
N GLU A 49 -2.37 -17.34 -1.45
CA GLU A 49 -2.56 -18.74 -1.03
C GLU A 49 -2.03 -19.03 0.37
N PHE A 50 -2.48 -18.26 1.38
CA PHE A 50 -2.00 -18.36 2.77
C PHE A 50 -2.11 -19.79 3.34
N ALA A 51 -3.07 -20.59 2.86
CA ALA A 51 -3.28 -21.98 3.27
C ALA A 51 -2.07 -22.90 3.08
N ARG A 52 -1.09 -22.53 2.25
CA ARG A 52 0.18 -23.26 2.14
C ARG A 52 1.00 -23.27 3.44
N HIS A 53 0.72 -22.34 4.35
CA HIS A 53 1.40 -22.19 5.63
C HIS A 53 0.75 -22.99 6.75
N VAL A 54 -0.42 -23.62 6.52
CA VAL A 54 -1.03 -24.55 7.47
C VAL A 54 -0.25 -25.87 7.45
N VAL A 55 0.47 -26.16 8.53
CA VAL A 55 1.40 -27.30 8.63
C VAL A 55 0.69 -28.57 9.06
N SER A 56 -0.24 -28.46 10.00
CA SER A 56 -1.02 -29.57 10.52
C SER A 56 -2.44 -29.10 10.80
N LEU A 57 -3.44 -29.98 10.62
CA LEU A 57 -4.83 -29.69 10.93
C LEU A 57 -5.52 -30.99 11.35
N ARG A 58 -6.16 -30.98 12.53
CA ARG A 58 -7.03 -32.04 13.02
C ARG A 58 -8.31 -31.45 13.59
N ALA A 59 -9.34 -32.28 13.74
CA ALA A 59 -10.62 -31.86 14.28
C ALA A 59 -11.16 -32.87 15.30
N GLU A 60 -11.92 -32.35 16.26
CA GLU A 60 -12.65 -33.14 17.26
C GLU A 60 -14.08 -32.61 17.41
N SER A 61 -15.04 -33.51 17.57
CA SER A 61 -16.43 -33.18 17.87
C SER A 61 -16.82 -33.79 19.23
N GLY A 62 -17.01 -32.92 20.22
CA GLY A 62 -16.92 -33.34 21.62
C GLY A 62 -15.55 -33.98 21.89
N ASP A 63 -15.53 -35.16 22.51
CA ASP A 63 -14.28 -35.87 22.84
C ASP A 63 -13.84 -36.89 21.77
N LYS A 64 -14.43 -36.83 20.57
CA LYS A 64 -14.15 -37.79 19.47
C LYS A 64 -13.48 -37.10 18.30
N ALA A 65 -12.45 -37.74 17.75
CA ALA A 65 -11.83 -37.29 16.50
C ALA A 65 -12.86 -37.22 15.36
N ALA A 66 -12.84 -36.11 14.63
CA ALA A 66 -13.64 -35.89 13.43
C ALA A 66 -12.76 -36.01 12.17
N LYS A 67 -13.35 -36.43 11.05
CA LYS A 67 -12.61 -36.61 9.78
C LYS A 67 -12.47 -35.27 9.09
N VAL A 68 -11.25 -34.87 8.78
CA VAL A 68 -10.94 -33.68 7.96
C VAL A 68 -10.57 -34.13 6.56
N GLU A 69 -11.14 -33.47 5.55
CA GLU A 69 -10.81 -33.66 4.15
C GLU A 69 -10.50 -32.30 3.52
N LYS A 70 -9.31 -32.15 2.94
CA LYS A 70 -8.96 -30.93 2.19
C LYS A 70 -9.58 -31.03 0.80
N LEU A 71 -10.42 -30.06 0.43
CA LEU A 71 -11.19 -30.09 -0.82
C LEU A 71 -10.45 -29.46 -1.99
N ASP A 72 -9.69 -28.40 -1.72
CA ASP A 72 -8.94 -27.63 -2.71
C ASP A 72 -7.71 -26.97 -2.05
N LYS A 73 -7.15 -25.90 -2.63
CA LYS A 73 -5.96 -25.23 -2.09
C LYS A 73 -6.13 -24.62 -0.69
N HIS A 74 -7.35 -24.21 -0.32
CA HIS A 74 -7.62 -23.43 0.90
C HIS A 74 -8.93 -23.79 1.64
N THR A 75 -9.64 -24.85 1.24
CA THR A 75 -10.90 -25.28 1.86
C THR A 75 -10.78 -26.67 2.46
N TRP A 76 -11.40 -26.88 3.62
CA TRP A 76 -11.50 -28.15 4.32
C TRP A 76 -12.96 -28.45 4.68
N LEU A 77 -13.34 -29.72 4.57
CA LEU A 77 -14.62 -30.25 5.05
C LEU A 77 -14.37 -31.15 6.25
N VAL A 78 -15.11 -30.91 7.33
CA VAL A 78 -15.08 -31.74 8.53
C VAL A 78 -16.37 -32.53 8.68
N THR A 79 -16.26 -33.85 8.75
CA THR A 79 -17.37 -34.81 8.85
C THR A 79 -17.20 -35.76 10.04
N GLY A 80 -18.21 -36.59 10.30
CA GLY A 80 -18.21 -37.50 11.46
C GLY A 80 -18.52 -36.78 12.78
N LEU A 81 -19.36 -35.74 12.72
CA LEU A 81 -19.70 -34.90 13.86
C LEU A 81 -20.63 -35.63 14.84
N ALA A 82 -20.38 -35.49 16.13
CA ALA A 82 -21.27 -35.97 17.16
C ALA A 82 -22.46 -35.01 17.30
N ALA A 83 -23.68 -35.55 17.23
CA ALA A 83 -24.90 -34.74 17.27
C ALA A 83 -24.96 -33.86 18.52
N GLY A 84 -25.20 -32.55 18.32
CA GLY A 84 -25.32 -31.55 19.39
C GLY A 84 -24.01 -31.29 20.17
N LYS A 85 -22.86 -31.73 19.66
CA LYS A 85 -21.55 -31.45 20.27
C LYS A 85 -20.80 -30.36 19.49
N PRO A 86 -20.01 -29.53 20.19
CA PRO A 86 -19.15 -28.55 19.52
C PRO A 86 -18.11 -29.25 18.64
N LEU A 87 -17.68 -28.56 17.60
CA LEU A 87 -16.56 -28.95 16.74
C LEU A 87 -15.38 -28.02 17.03
N THR A 88 -14.20 -28.58 17.32
CA THR A 88 -12.95 -27.83 17.48
C THR A 88 -11.92 -28.28 16.45
N LEU A 89 -11.37 -27.33 15.69
CA LEU A 89 -10.19 -27.53 14.86
C LEU A 89 -8.96 -27.16 15.66
N HIS A 90 -7.91 -27.95 15.53
CA HIS A 90 -6.56 -27.68 16.05
C HIS A 90 -5.60 -27.68 14.88
N TYR A 91 -4.82 -26.62 14.73
CA TYR A 91 -3.92 -26.48 13.59
C TYR A 91 -2.72 -25.59 13.90
N GLU A 92 -1.70 -25.73 13.08
CA GLU A 92 -0.45 -24.98 13.19
C GLU A 92 -0.19 -24.19 11.92
N VAL A 93 0.29 -22.96 12.07
CA VAL A 93 0.64 -22.07 10.96
C VAL A 93 2.10 -21.66 11.06
N TYR A 94 2.85 -21.86 9.97
CA TYR A 94 4.24 -21.42 9.81
C TYR A 94 4.30 -19.95 9.35
N ALA A 95 4.99 -19.11 10.11
CA ALA A 95 4.98 -17.65 9.97
C ALA A 95 6.41 -17.11 9.78
N TRP A 96 6.90 -17.12 8.54
CA TRP A 96 8.24 -16.61 8.18
C TRP A 96 8.20 -15.69 6.96
N ASP A 97 7.14 -14.86 6.88
CA ASP A 97 6.99 -13.81 5.88
C ASP A 97 7.09 -12.46 6.58
N LEU A 98 8.28 -11.85 6.52
CA LEU A 98 8.57 -10.53 7.07
C LEU A 98 7.96 -9.44 6.18
N SER A 99 6.64 -9.34 6.17
CA SER A 99 5.90 -8.28 5.49
C SER A 99 4.59 -7.94 6.20
N VAL A 100 4.03 -6.79 5.86
CA VAL A 100 2.77 -6.26 6.42
C VAL A 100 1.51 -7.07 6.03
N ARG A 101 1.65 -8.13 5.21
CA ARG A 101 0.53 -8.77 4.49
C ARG A 101 0.19 -10.18 4.94
N ALA A 102 1.09 -10.81 5.71
CA ALA A 102 1.00 -12.22 6.06
C ALA A 102 1.17 -12.41 7.58
N ALA A 103 2.07 -13.31 7.99
CA ALA A 103 2.46 -13.53 9.38
C ALA A 103 3.97 -13.79 9.50
N HIS A 104 4.56 -13.30 10.57
CA HIS A 104 5.96 -13.48 10.95
C HIS A 104 6.05 -13.84 12.44
N LEU A 105 6.97 -14.71 12.81
CA LEU A 105 7.22 -15.06 14.20
C LEU A 105 8.67 -15.47 14.40
N ASP A 106 9.37 -14.84 15.33
CA ASP A 106 10.64 -15.30 15.88
C ASP A 106 10.75 -15.00 17.37
N GLN A 107 11.95 -15.17 17.93
CA GLN A 107 12.22 -14.93 19.34
C GLN A 107 12.16 -13.44 19.73
N THR A 108 12.06 -12.52 18.76
CA THR A 108 12.02 -11.08 19.00
C THR A 108 10.61 -10.52 18.98
N HIS A 109 9.74 -11.05 18.11
CA HIS A 109 8.35 -10.63 17.99
C HIS A 109 7.49 -11.65 17.22
N GLY A 110 6.17 -11.45 17.26
CA GLY A 110 5.19 -12.10 16.41
C GLY A 110 4.26 -11.06 15.78
N PHE A 111 4.04 -11.18 14.48
CA PHE A 111 3.09 -10.39 13.70
C PHE A 111 2.14 -11.33 12.95
N PHE A 112 0.85 -11.02 12.93
CA PHE A 112 -0.06 -11.71 12.01
C PHE A 112 -1.22 -10.84 11.54
N ASN A 113 -1.62 -11.05 10.29
CA ASN A 113 -2.94 -10.72 9.79
C ASN A 113 -3.89 -11.90 10.01
N GLY A 114 -5.13 -11.62 10.41
CA GLY A 114 -6.14 -12.67 10.63
C GLY A 114 -6.41 -13.52 9.38
N THR A 115 -6.28 -12.97 8.18
CA THR A 115 -6.39 -13.70 6.90
C THR A 115 -5.36 -14.82 6.72
N SER A 116 -4.23 -14.76 7.44
CA SER A 116 -3.18 -15.77 7.38
C SER A 116 -3.33 -16.87 8.42
N VAL A 117 -4.11 -16.64 9.48
CA VAL A 117 -4.14 -17.52 10.64
C VAL A 117 -5.54 -18.03 11.00
N PHE A 118 -6.61 -17.26 10.84
CA PHE A 118 -7.94 -17.67 11.26
C PHE A 118 -8.74 -18.31 10.13
N LEU A 119 -9.08 -19.58 10.25
CA LEU A 119 -10.00 -20.26 9.32
C LEU A 119 -11.44 -19.70 9.44
N ALA A 120 -12.00 -19.23 8.33
CA ALA A 120 -13.40 -18.85 8.21
C ALA A 120 -14.31 -20.08 8.38
N VAL A 121 -15.40 -19.93 9.13
CA VAL A 121 -16.42 -20.97 9.30
C VAL A 121 -17.54 -20.72 8.29
N GLU A 122 -17.57 -21.46 7.19
CA GLU A 122 -18.53 -21.22 6.11
C GLU A 122 -19.98 -21.34 6.61
N GLY A 123 -20.83 -20.39 6.16
CA GLY A 123 -22.21 -20.25 6.61
C GLY A 123 -22.39 -19.66 8.02
N ARG A 124 -21.29 -19.24 8.69
CA ARG A 124 -21.29 -18.65 10.04
C ARG A 124 -20.35 -17.44 10.15
N THR A 125 -19.91 -16.87 9.03
CA THR A 125 -18.95 -15.77 8.98
C THR A 125 -19.52 -14.44 9.47
N ASP A 126 -20.84 -14.33 9.56
CA ASP A 126 -21.60 -13.19 10.10
C ASP A 126 -21.68 -13.17 11.64
N ARG A 127 -21.21 -14.24 12.30
CA ARG A 127 -21.31 -14.38 13.75
C ARG A 127 -20.18 -13.66 14.49
N PRO A 128 -20.45 -13.16 15.71
CA PRO A 128 -19.40 -12.63 16.58
C PRO A 128 -18.27 -13.64 16.80
N CYS A 129 -17.06 -13.13 16.88
CA CYS A 129 -15.85 -13.89 17.14
C CYS A 129 -15.31 -13.51 18.52
N LEU A 130 -14.91 -14.50 19.31
CA LEU A 130 -14.11 -14.31 20.52
C LEU A 130 -12.73 -14.92 20.28
N ILE A 131 -11.67 -14.17 20.56
CA ILE A 131 -10.30 -14.55 20.22
C ILE A 131 -9.45 -14.49 21.48
N GLU A 132 -8.93 -15.63 21.91
CA GLU A 132 -7.95 -15.70 22.99
C GLU A 132 -6.53 -15.65 22.40
N ILE A 133 -5.78 -14.62 22.76
CA ILE A 133 -4.37 -14.44 22.37
C ILE A 133 -3.51 -14.72 23.59
N GLU A 134 -2.68 -15.77 23.53
CA GLU A 134 -1.78 -16.17 24.63
C GLU A 134 -0.33 -15.76 24.38
N SER A 135 0.41 -15.56 25.47
CA SER A 135 1.86 -15.35 25.40
C SER A 135 2.59 -16.65 25.04
N PRO A 136 3.73 -16.57 24.34
CA PRO A 136 4.60 -17.74 24.20
C PRO A 136 5.13 -18.19 25.57
N GLU A 137 5.42 -19.48 25.70
CA GLU A 137 5.98 -20.03 26.92
C GLU A 137 7.48 -19.70 27.05
N GLY A 138 7.93 -19.38 28.26
CA GLY A 138 9.36 -19.22 28.56
C GLY A 138 9.74 -17.82 29.07
N MET A 139 10.81 -17.78 29.87
CA MET A 139 11.26 -16.54 30.54
C MET A 139 11.77 -15.47 29.56
N ALA A 140 12.20 -15.86 28.35
CA ALA A 140 12.67 -14.95 27.31
C ALA A 140 11.56 -14.01 26.81
N TYR A 141 10.29 -14.40 26.97
CA TYR A 141 9.14 -13.71 26.41
C TYR A 141 8.22 -13.08 27.45
N ARG A 142 8.61 -13.12 28.74
CA ARG A 142 7.79 -12.62 29.86
C ARG A 142 7.41 -11.13 29.74
N ASP A 143 8.22 -10.37 29.00
CA ASP A 143 8.06 -8.93 28.79
C ASP A 143 7.37 -8.61 27.45
N TRP A 144 6.88 -9.63 26.73
CA TRP A 144 6.07 -9.44 25.53
C TRP A 144 4.72 -8.82 25.90
N LYS A 145 4.26 -7.97 24.98
CA LYS A 145 2.96 -7.28 25.02
C LYS A 145 2.25 -7.51 23.70
N VAL A 146 0.98 -7.12 23.61
CA VAL A 146 0.17 -7.19 22.40
C VAL A 146 -0.21 -5.78 21.96
N ALA A 147 -0.18 -5.48 20.67
CA ALA A 147 -0.69 -4.24 20.09
C ALA A 147 -1.60 -4.56 18.91
N THR A 148 -2.84 -4.06 18.99
CA THR A 148 -3.86 -4.25 17.95
C THR A 148 -5.02 -3.29 18.20
N ALA A 149 -5.75 -2.95 17.13
CA ALA A 149 -7.04 -2.27 17.23
C ALA A 149 -8.22 -3.22 17.45
N LEU A 150 -7.99 -4.54 17.53
CA LEU A 150 -9.04 -5.51 17.85
C LEU A 150 -9.67 -5.17 19.21
N PRO A 151 -11.00 -5.01 19.31
CA PRO A 151 -11.64 -4.68 20.56
C PRO A 151 -11.38 -5.73 21.64
N ARG A 152 -11.00 -5.29 22.84
CA ARG A 152 -10.90 -6.16 24.02
C ARG A 152 -12.30 -6.66 24.38
N ALA A 153 -12.41 -7.91 24.83
CA ALA A 153 -13.69 -8.51 25.23
C ALA A 153 -14.14 -8.02 26.63
N SER A 154 -14.19 -6.70 26.83
CA SER A 154 -14.53 -6.08 28.12
C SER A 154 -15.83 -6.64 28.71
N GLY A 155 -15.76 -7.09 29.96
CA GLY A 155 -16.89 -7.73 30.66
C GLY A 155 -16.88 -9.26 30.61
N GLU A 156 -16.06 -9.87 29.75
CA GLU A 156 -15.83 -11.33 29.75
C GLU A 156 -14.73 -11.71 30.75
N ILE A 157 -14.84 -12.92 31.33
CA ILE A 157 -13.76 -13.48 32.15
C ILE A 157 -12.56 -13.75 31.24
N GLY A 158 -11.39 -13.26 31.65
CA GLY A 158 -10.15 -13.38 30.86
C GLY A 158 -10.00 -12.31 29.77
N ALA A 159 -10.84 -11.27 29.76
CA ALA A 159 -10.66 -10.11 28.89
C ALA A 159 -9.24 -9.53 28.99
N ALA A 160 -8.63 -9.23 27.84
CA ALA A 160 -7.31 -8.62 27.81
C ALA A 160 -7.30 -7.22 28.44
N PHE A 161 -6.19 -6.87 29.10
CA PHE A 161 -5.90 -5.48 29.49
C PHE A 161 -5.31 -4.69 28.32
N ALA A 162 -5.09 -3.38 28.49
CA ALA A 162 -4.36 -2.59 27.50
C ALA A 162 -2.96 -3.19 27.31
N TYR A 163 -2.62 -3.48 26.06
CA TYR A 163 -1.40 -4.15 25.63
C TYR A 163 -1.14 -5.55 26.21
N GLY A 164 -2.17 -6.20 26.77
CA GLY A 164 -2.03 -7.50 27.42
C GLY A 164 -2.50 -8.66 26.54
N PHE A 165 -2.01 -9.86 26.84
CA PHE A 165 -2.61 -11.10 26.37
C PHE A 165 -3.99 -11.33 27.03
N GLY A 166 -4.83 -12.14 26.40
CA GLY A 166 -6.17 -12.46 26.89
C GLY A 166 -7.23 -12.46 25.79
N LEU A 167 -8.48 -12.22 26.19
CA LEU A 167 -9.65 -12.32 25.32
C LEU A 167 -10.02 -10.99 24.63
N TYR A 168 -10.19 -11.08 23.32
CA TYR A 168 -10.63 -10.04 22.39
C TYR A 168 -11.92 -10.46 21.68
N ARG A 169 -12.55 -9.53 20.96
CA ARG A 169 -13.79 -9.76 20.23
C ARG A 169 -13.82 -9.03 18.88
N ALA A 170 -14.54 -9.62 17.94
CA ALA A 170 -14.99 -8.98 16.69
C ALA A 170 -16.47 -9.29 16.47
N GLU A 171 -17.20 -8.43 15.76
CA GLU A 171 -18.61 -8.58 15.42
C GLU A 171 -18.83 -9.69 14.39
N ASN A 172 -17.86 -9.94 13.51
CA ASN A 172 -17.91 -10.97 12.48
C ASN A 172 -16.50 -11.31 11.96
N TYR A 173 -16.42 -12.25 11.01
CA TYR A 173 -15.15 -12.70 10.44
C TYR A 173 -14.45 -11.61 9.61
N ASP A 174 -15.19 -10.75 8.90
CA ASP A 174 -14.61 -9.63 8.13
C ASP A 174 -13.91 -8.62 9.05
N GLU A 175 -14.50 -8.31 10.20
CA GLU A 175 -13.82 -7.48 11.21
C GLU A 175 -12.63 -8.20 11.82
N LEU A 176 -12.76 -9.48 12.19
CA LEU A 176 -11.67 -10.27 12.77
C LEU A 176 -10.39 -10.21 11.93
N VAL A 177 -10.51 -10.40 10.61
CA VAL A 177 -9.34 -10.46 9.74
C VAL A 177 -8.81 -9.09 9.31
N ASP A 178 -9.48 -8.02 9.72
CA ASP A 178 -9.08 -6.63 9.46
C ASP A 178 -8.40 -5.95 10.66
N HIS A 179 -8.02 -6.73 11.67
CA HIS A 179 -7.22 -6.25 12.79
C HIS A 179 -5.91 -7.05 12.87
N PRO A 180 -4.81 -6.55 12.31
CA PRO A 180 -3.50 -7.16 12.51
C PRO A 180 -3.11 -7.09 13.99
N VAL A 181 -2.23 -8.01 14.39
CA VAL A 181 -1.72 -8.10 15.75
C VAL A 181 -0.20 -8.12 15.70
N GLU A 182 0.41 -7.20 16.43
CA GLU A 182 1.83 -7.21 16.77
C GLU A 182 1.96 -7.68 18.22
N MET A 183 2.91 -8.57 18.50
CA MET A 183 3.26 -8.97 19.86
C MET A 183 4.76 -9.11 20.03
N GLY A 184 5.27 -8.73 21.18
CA GLY A 184 6.72 -8.67 21.40
C GLY A 184 7.10 -7.58 22.38
N THR A 185 8.37 -7.21 22.35
CA THR A 185 8.84 -6.00 23.02
C THR A 185 8.92 -4.87 22.01
N PHE A 186 8.14 -3.83 22.23
CA PHE A 186 8.05 -2.67 21.35
C PHE A 186 8.12 -1.35 22.14
N THR A 187 8.57 -0.30 21.45
CA THR A 187 8.45 1.07 21.94
C THR A 187 7.04 1.56 21.66
N LEU A 188 6.44 2.24 22.64
CA LEU A 188 5.11 2.84 22.54
C LEU A 188 5.24 4.36 22.68
N ALA A 189 4.57 5.08 21.78
CA ALA A 189 4.26 6.48 21.92
C ALA A 189 2.79 6.71 21.56
N ASP A 190 2.24 7.85 21.93
CA ASP A 190 0.84 8.17 21.67
C ASP A 190 0.63 9.67 21.45
N PHE A 191 -0.51 9.98 20.84
CA PHE A 191 -1.04 11.33 20.68
C PHE A 191 -2.57 11.27 20.57
N GLU A 192 -3.23 12.43 20.60
CA GLU A 192 -4.68 12.54 20.39
C GLU A 192 -4.95 13.42 19.16
N ALA A 193 -5.85 12.99 18.29
CA ALA A 193 -6.32 13.78 17.15
C ALA A 193 -7.84 13.62 17.01
N GLY A 194 -8.57 14.73 16.91
CA GLY A 194 -10.02 14.74 16.80
C GLY A 194 -10.76 14.06 17.95
N GLY A 195 -10.16 14.04 19.16
CA GLY A 195 -10.70 13.34 20.34
C GLY A 195 -10.51 11.81 20.30
N VAL A 196 -9.70 11.31 19.37
CA VAL A 196 -9.37 9.88 19.23
C VAL A 196 -7.92 9.64 19.63
N ARG A 197 -7.71 8.66 20.49
CA ARG A 197 -6.37 8.21 20.87
C ARG A 197 -5.70 7.47 19.72
N HIS A 198 -4.45 7.85 19.44
CA HIS A 198 -3.60 7.19 18.46
C HIS A 198 -2.36 6.65 19.16
N ASP A 199 -2.05 5.38 18.92
CA ASP A 199 -0.80 4.78 19.39
C ASP A 199 0.18 4.57 18.22
N ILE A 200 1.46 4.73 18.50
CA ILE A 200 2.58 4.42 17.62
C ILE A 200 3.36 3.29 18.27
N VAL A 201 3.40 2.14 17.60
CA VAL A 201 4.08 0.93 18.07
C VAL A 201 5.28 0.69 17.17
N LEU A 202 6.48 0.73 17.74
CA LEU A 202 7.73 0.51 17.01
C LEU A 202 8.38 -0.80 17.47
N THR A 203 8.41 -1.81 16.59
CA THR A 203 9.10 -3.08 16.81
C THR A 203 10.43 -3.11 16.05
N GLY A 204 11.49 -3.53 16.73
CA GLY A 204 12.85 -3.60 16.19
C GLY A 204 13.79 -2.54 16.79
N ARG A 205 15.08 -2.62 16.46
CA ARG A 205 16.10 -1.72 17.06
C ARG A 205 16.07 -0.31 16.44
N HIS A 206 15.87 0.73 17.24
CA HIS A 206 15.86 2.10 16.70
C HIS A 206 16.38 3.11 17.72
N ASP A 207 16.66 4.32 17.24
CA ASP A 207 16.99 5.53 18.00
C ASP A 207 15.95 6.65 17.79
N CYS A 208 14.74 6.24 17.37
CA CYS A 208 13.64 7.13 17.04
C CYS A 208 13.33 8.17 18.14
N ASP A 209 13.23 9.44 17.74
CA ASP A 209 12.64 10.52 18.51
C ASP A 209 11.11 10.44 18.43
N THR A 210 10.54 9.68 19.35
CA THR A 210 9.09 9.39 19.37
C THR A 210 8.24 10.62 19.67
N GLU A 211 8.75 11.61 20.40
CA GLU A 211 8.04 12.86 20.67
C GLU A 211 7.86 13.67 19.39
N ARG A 212 8.94 13.79 18.60
CA ARG A 212 8.87 14.45 17.30
C ARG A 212 7.95 13.71 16.33
N LEU A 213 8.08 12.38 16.28
CA LEU A 213 7.23 11.56 15.42
C LEU A 213 5.74 11.72 15.78
N ALA A 214 5.40 11.65 17.08
CA ALA A 214 4.03 11.83 17.55
C ALA A 214 3.48 13.22 17.18
N ALA A 215 4.25 14.30 17.38
CA ALA A 215 3.83 15.65 17.03
C ALA A 215 3.63 15.87 15.51
N ASP A 216 4.41 15.19 14.67
CA ASP A 216 4.25 15.26 13.22
C ASP A 216 3.01 14.47 12.77
N LEU A 217 2.79 13.27 13.31
CA LEU A 217 1.62 12.44 13.02
C LEU A 217 0.31 13.03 13.56
N GLU A 218 0.33 13.68 14.72
CA GLU A 218 -0.83 14.38 15.29
C GLU A 218 -1.37 15.41 14.30
N ARG A 219 -0.49 16.25 13.74
CA ARG A 219 -0.87 17.29 12.77
C ARG A 219 -1.46 16.71 11.49
N ILE A 220 -0.89 15.61 11.00
CA ILE A 220 -1.37 14.89 9.82
C ILE A 220 -2.76 14.30 10.08
N CYS A 221 -2.91 13.55 11.17
CA CYS A 221 -4.15 12.86 11.51
C CYS A 221 -5.28 13.86 11.81
N GLN A 222 -4.98 14.94 12.54
CA GLN A 222 -5.91 16.02 12.83
C GLN A 222 -6.44 16.64 11.53
N PHE A 223 -5.57 16.96 10.58
CA PHE A 223 -5.97 17.52 9.29
C PHE A 223 -6.91 16.57 8.52
N GLN A 224 -6.59 15.28 8.45
CA GLN A 224 -7.43 14.32 7.73
C GLN A 224 -8.80 14.12 8.40
N ILE A 225 -8.87 14.12 9.73
CA ILE A 225 -10.15 14.11 10.47
C ILE A 225 -10.98 15.35 10.10
N GLU A 226 -10.39 16.54 10.09
CA GLU A 226 -11.08 17.78 9.72
C GLU A 226 -11.56 17.79 8.27
N LEU A 227 -10.79 17.17 7.35
CA LEU A 227 -11.17 17.05 5.95
C LEU A 227 -12.50 16.31 5.79
N PHE A 228 -12.68 15.17 6.47
CA PHE A 228 -13.88 14.33 6.36
C PHE A 228 -15.00 14.69 7.34
N GLY A 229 -14.66 15.36 8.44
CA GLY A 229 -15.59 15.83 9.46
C GLY A 229 -15.82 14.81 10.60
N ALA A 230 -16.35 15.31 11.72
CA ALA A 230 -16.62 14.55 12.93
C ALA A 230 -17.98 13.80 12.90
N PRO A 231 -18.12 12.71 13.69
CA PRO A 231 -17.05 12.03 14.42
C PRO A 231 -16.12 11.25 13.46
N PRO A 232 -14.83 11.08 13.79
CA PRO A 232 -13.97 10.12 13.12
C PRO A 232 -14.62 8.73 13.11
N PRO A 233 -14.38 7.90 12.10
CA PRO A 233 -15.10 6.64 11.95
C PRO A 233 -14.54 5.49 12.82
N MET A 234 -13.67 5.81 13.77
CA MET A 234 -13.01 4.94 14.74
C MET A 234 -12.86 5.69 16.07
N ASP A 235 -12.78 4.96 17.17
CA ASP A 235 -12.59 5.49 18.53
C ASP A 235 -11.16 5.29 19.07
N TYR A 236 -10.34 4.54 18.33
CA TYR A 236 -8.93 4.26 18.58
C TYR A 236 -8.23 3.98 17.25
N TYR A 237 -6.94 4.35 17.15
CA TYR A 237 -6.12 3.99 15.99
C TYR A 237 -4.71 3.58 16.42
N VAL A 238 -4.09 2.62 15.73
CA VAL A 238 -2.69 2.24 15.99
C VAL A 238 -1.86 2.08 14.71
N PHE A 239 -0.68 2.70 14.70
CA PHE A 239 0.36 2.51 13.70
C PHE A 239 1.32 1.39 14.16
N LEU A 240 1.15 0.17 13.63
CA LEU A 240 2.01 -0.98 13.92
C LEU A 240 3.22 -0.95 13.00
N THR A 241 4.37 -0.47 13.48
CA THR A 241 5.54 -0.22 12.65
C THR A 241 6.68 -1.19 12.95
N GLN A 242 7.00 -2.04 11.99
CA GLN A 242 8.16 -2.91 12.01
C GLN A 242 9.37 -2.22 11.36
N LEU A 243 10.50 -2.20 12.08
CA LEU A 243 11.70 -1.46 11.68
C LEU A 243 12.83 -2.39 11.28
N VAL A 244 13.27 -2.27 10.03
CA VAL A 244 14.35 -3.05 9.41
C VAL A 244 15.49 -2.16 8.93
N GLY A 245 16.58 -2.76 8.42
CA GLY A 245 17.69 -1.99 7.84
C GLY A 245 17.36 -1.42 6.46
N ASP A 246 16.58 -2.17 5.68
CA ASP A 246 16.04 -1.78 4.38
C ASP A 246 14.67 -2.46 4.22
N GLY A 247 13.66 -1.67 3.86
CA GLY A 247 12.26 -2.12 3.78
C GLY A 247 11.29 -0.95 3.74
N TYR A 248 10.23 -1.12 2.95
CA TYR A 248 9.17 -0.15 2.77
C TYR A 248 7.86 -0.88 2.44
N GLY A 249 6.77 -0.53 3.11
CA GLY A 249 5.44 -1.01 2.79
C GLY A 249 4.43 -0.67 3.87
N GLY A 250 3.17 -0.53 3.48
CA GLY A 250 2.04 -0.32 4.36
C GLY A 250 0.88 -1.25 3.98
N LEU A 251 0.00 -1.48 4.92
CA LEU A 251 -1.31 -2.08 4.68
C LEU A 251 -2.34 -1.44 5.60
N GLU A 252 -3.45 -1.06 5.00
CA GLU A 252 -4.50 -0.27 5.62
C GLU A 252 -5.56 -1.16 6.30
N HIS A 253 -5.98 -0.74 7.50
CA HIS A 253 -7.04 -1.41 8.26
C HIS A 253 -8.05 -0.40 8.82
N ARG A 254 -9.23 -0.89 9.22
CA ARG A 254 -10.35 -0.02 9.64
C ARG A 254 -10.04 0.96 10.78
N ALA A 255 -9.08 0.60 11.63
CA ALA A 255 -8.67 1.32 12.83
C ALA A 255 -7.17 1.13 13.14
N SER A 256 -6.37 0.72 12.15
CA SER A 256 -4.92 0.56 12.31
C SER A 256 -4.23 0.55 10.96
N THR A 257 -2.91 0.48 10.98
CA THR A 257 -2.11 0.10 9.82
C THR A 257 -0.92 -0.76 10.25
N ALA A 258 -0.50 -1.68 9.38
CA ALA A 258 0.77 -2.38 9.52
C ALA A 258 1.79 -1.76 8.56
N LEU A 259 2.93 -1.34 9.10
CA LEU A 259 4.00 -0.64 8.38
C LEU A 259 5.31 -1.43 8.48
N LEU A 260 6.05 -1.48 7.39
CA LEU A 260 7.44 -1.90 7.33
C LEU A 260 8.27 -0.71 6.86
N ALA A 261 9.22 -0.27 7.66
CA ALA A 261 10.03 0.90 7.34
C ALA A 261 11.51 0.68 7.66
N SER A 262 12.37 1.38 6.92
CA SER A 262 13.79 1.48 7.28
C SER A 262 13.92 2.31 8.55
N ARG A 263 14.71 1.83 9.50
CA ARG A 263 15.02 2.61 10.71
C ARG A 263 15.76 3.91 10.41
N ALA A 264 16.42 4.01 9.26
CA ALA A 264 17.09 5.23 8.82
C ALA A 264 16.12 6.35 8.38
N ASP A 265 14.85 6.00 8.14
CA ASP A 265 13.82 6.96 7.73
C ASP A 265 13.13 7.62 8.93
N LEU A 266 13.38 7.15 10.16
CA LEU A 266 12.78 7.71 11.36
C LEU A 266 13.52 8.96 11.86
N PRO A 267 12.83 9.89 12.57
CA PRO A 267 13.49 11.01 13.21
C PRO A 267 14.35 10.51 14.37
N TRP A 268 15.51 11.12 14.63
CA TRP A 268 16.34 10.85 15.82
C TRP A 268 16.57 12.13 16.62
N LYS A 269 16.95 11.98 17.91
CA LYS A 269 17.19 13.13 18.80
C LYS A 269 18.30 14.01 18.21
N GLY A 270 17.99 15.29 17.99
CA GLY A 270 18.91 16.26 17.39
C GLY A 270 18.88 16.34 15.86
N MET A 271 18.05 15.55 15.17
CA MET A 271 17.81 15.71 13.73
C MET A 271 17.25 17.11 13.44
N THR A 272 17.82 17.82 12.46
CA THR A 272 17.32 19.10 11.95
C THR A 272 16.71 18.94 10.55
N GLY A 273 15.71 19.77 10.23
CA GLY A 273 15.01 19.70 8.95
C GLY A 273 14.21 18.41 8.75
N LEU A 274 13.76 18.15 7.51
CA LEU A 274 12.99 16.95 7.14
C LEU A 274 13.69 16.24 5.96
N PRO A 275 14.62 15.30 6.22
CA PRO A 275 15.29 14.54 5.17
C PRO A 275 14.30 13.74 4.31
N ASP A 276 14.73 13.34 3.12
CA ASP A 276 13.88 12.60 2.16
C ASP A 276 13.35 11.28 2.74
N GLY A 277 14.15 10.55 3.53
CA GLY A 277 13.69 9.33 4.22
C GLY A 277 12.54 9.60 5.18
N TYR A 278 12.66 10.63 6.03
CA TYR A 278 11.59 10.97 6.98
C TYR A 278 10.33 11.53 6.31
N LYS A 279 10.48 12.31 5.23
CA LYS A 279 9.35 12.69 4.37
C LYS A 279 8.63 11.46 3.82
N THR A 280 9.38 10.47 3.35
CA THR A 280 8.84 9.22 2.80
C THR A 280 8.08 8.44 3.86
N PHE A 281 8.60 8.32 5.08
CA PHE A 281 7.91 7.64 6.18
C PHE A 281 6.62 8.37 6.60
N LEU A 282 6.65 9.70 6.73
CA LEU A 282 5.43 10.47 7.05
C LEU A 282 4.39 10.39 5.93
N GLY A 283 4.83 10.37 4.67
CA GLY A 283 3.97 10.13 3.52
C GLY A 283 3.29 8.76 3.60
N LEU A 284 4.05 7.70 3.92
CA LEU A 284 3.50 6.37 4.15
C LEU A 284 2.44 6.37 5.27
N CYS A 285 2.73 6.95 6.43
CA CYS A 285 1.74 7.04 7.52
C CYS A 285 0.49 7.83 7.09
N SER A 286 0.66 8.93 6.36
CA SER A 286 -0.43 9.74 5.82
C SER A 286 -1.30 8.95 4.84
N HIS A 287 -0.67 8.14 3.98
CA HIS A 287 -1.31 7.25 3.01
C HIS A 287 -2.22 6.23 3.69
N GLU A 288 -1.64 5.44 4.61
CA GLU A 288 -2.38 4.38 5.31
C GLU A 288 -3.46 4.94 6.24
N TYR A 289 -3.23 6.11 6.84
CA TYR A 289 -4.25 6.76 7.66
C TYR A 289 -5.41 7.29 6.81
N PHE A 290 -5.15 7.85 5.63
CA PHE A 290 -6.20 8.31 4.71
C PHE A 290 -7.08 7.16 4.23
N HIS A 291 -6.48 5.97 4.12
CA HIS A 291 -7.21 4.79 3.75
C HIS A 291 -8.32 4.38 4.74
N THR A 292 -8.25 4.84 5.99
CA THR A 292 -9.32 4.71 7.00
C THR A 292 -10.67 5.17 6.43
N TRP A 293 -10.68 6.23 5.62
CA TRP A 293 -11.85 6.67 4.88
C TRP A 293 -11.89 6.04 3.49
N ASN A 294 -10.81 6.17 2.72
CA ASN A 294 -10.75 5.76 1.31
C ASN A 294 -10.22 4.33 1.15
N VAL A 295 -11.02 3.40 0.66
CA VAL A 295 -10.81 1.94 0.52
C VAL A 295 -11.24 1.09 1.73
N LYS A 296 -11.08 1.55 2.98
CA LYS A 296 -11.68 0.82 4.12
C LYS A 296 -13.18 0.99 4.23
N ARG A 297 -13.69 2.19 3.89
CA ARG A 297 -15.12 2.53 4.02
C ARG A 297 -15.72 3.01 2.70
N ILE A 298 -15.14 4.03 2.08
CA ILE A 298 -15.44 4.37 0.68
C ILE A 298 -14.73 3.31 -0.16
N LYS A 299 -15.43 2.33 -0.74
CA LYS A 299 -14.77 1.26 -1.50
C LYS A 299 -15.58 0.88 -2.74
N PRO A 300 -14.98 0.22 -3.75
CA PRO A 300 -15.71 -0.29 -4.90
C PRO A 300 -16.87 -1.19 -4.50
N ALA A 301 -17.94 -1.21 -5.29
CA ALA A 301 -19.03 -2.17 -5.13
C ALA A 301 -18.54 -3.64 -5.20
N ALA A 302 -17.49 -3.90 -5.97
CA ALA A 302 -16.84 -5.21 -6.05
C ALA A 302 -16.22 -5.70 -4.72
N PHE A 303 -16.06 -4.81 -3.73
CA PHE A 303 -15.50 -5.11 -2.41
C PHE A 303 -16.57 -5.16 -1.31
N VAL A 304 -17.85 -5.12 -1.66
CA VAL A 304 -18.97 -5.13 -0.70
C VAL A 304 -19.92 -6.31 -0.98
N PRO A 305 -19.78 -7.44 -0.27
CA PRO A 305 -18.64 -7.82 0.57
C PRO A 305 -17.43 -8.26 -0.26
N TYR A 306 -16.28 -8.49 0.39
CA TYR A 306 -15.16 -9.17 -0.26
C TYR A 306 -15.47 -10.66 -0.49
N ASP A 307 -15.22 -11.14 -1.70
CA ASP A 307 -14.90 -12.56 -1.91
C ASP A 307 -13.39 -12.77 -1.70
N LEU A 308 -13.02 -13.45 -0.62
CA LEU A 308 -11.63 -13.69 -0.24
C LEU A 308 -11.04 -14.95 -0.89
N ALA A 309 -11.82 -15.68 -1.70
CA ALA A 309 -11.37 -16.90 -2.35
C ALA A 309 -10.75 -16.65 -3.74
N VAL A 310 -11.19 -15.60 -4.42
CA VAL A 310 -10.85 -15.28 -5.82
C VAL A 310 -10.48 -13.81 -6.00
N GLU A 311 -10.01 -13.45 -7.19
CA GLU A 311 -9.74 -12.07 -7.59
C GLU A 311 -11.03 -11.23 -7.67
N ASN A 312 -11.05 -10.09 -6.98
CA ASN A 312 -12.13 -9.11 -7.07
C ASN A 312 -11.73 -7.97 -8.01
N TYR A 313 -12.20 -8.03 -9.25
CA TYR A 313 -11.84 -7.06 -10.29
C TYR A 313 -12.61 -5.74 -10.17
N THR A 314 -11.90 -4.62 -10.30
CA THR A 314 -12.48 -3.27 -10.40
C THR A 314 -11.58 -2.38 -11.25
N ARG A 315 -12.15 -1.38 -11.94
CA ARG A 315 -11.39 -0.38 -12.70
C ARG A 315 -11.18 0.91 -11.90
N LEU A 316 -11.42 0.91 -10.58
CA LEU A 316 -11.47 2.12 -9.75
C LEU A 316 -10.24 2.35 -8.85
N LEU A 317 -9.22 1.49 -8.85
CA LEU A 317 -8.04 1.68 -7.99
C LEU A 317 -7.29 2.98 -8.29
N TRP A 318 -7.37 3.54 -9.51
CA TRP A 318 -6.83 4.88 -9.79
C TRP A 318 -7.44 5.99 -8.90
N ALA A 319 -8.65 5.79 -8.36
CA ALA A 319 -9.27 6.70 -7.42
C ALA A 319 -8.98 6.28 -5.97
N PHE A 320 -9.11 4.98 -5.64
CA PHE A 320 -8.88 4.51 -4.26
C PHE A 320 -7.42 4.58 -3.82
N GLU A 321 -6.49 4.39 -4.75
CA GLU A 321 -5.05 4.38 -4.51
C GLU A 321 -4.44 5.67 -5.04
N GLY A 322 -4.86 6.12 -6.23
CA GLY A 322 -4.33 7.34 -6.83
C GLY A 322 -4.79 8.62 -6.13
N PHE A 323 -6.04 8.73 -5.65
CA PHE A 323 -6.43 9.92 -4.87
C PHE A 323 -5.75 9.90 -3.51
N THR A 324 -5.61 8.71 -2.89
CA THR A 324 -4.84 8.56 -1.66
C THR A 324 -3.39 8.99 -1.86
N SER A 325 -2.75 8.59 -2.96
CA SER A 325 -1.39 9.00 -3.38
C SER A 325 -1.25 10.48 -3.77
N TYR A 326 -2.36 11.22 -3.83
CA TYR A 326 -2.35 12.67 -3.97
C TYR A 326 -2.50 13.34 -2.61
N TYR A 327 -3.39 12.77 -1.78
CA TYR A 327 -3.65 13.30 -0.44
C TYR A 327 -2.53 12.99 0.55
N ASP A 328 -1.79 11.89 0.42
CA ASP A 328 -0.71 11.53 1.34
C ASP A 328 0.33 12.65 1.46
N ASP A 329 0.85 13.14 0.33
CA ASP A 329 1.79 14.26 0.23
C ASP A 329 1.11 15.61 0.43
N LEU A 330 -0.11 15.80 -0.09
CA LEU A 330 -0.83 17.08 0.03
C LEU A 330 -1.21 17.38 1.48
N VAL A 331 -1.55 16.35 2.26
CA VAL A 331 -1.84 16.51 3.69
C VAL A 331 -0.58 16.94 4.43
N LEU A 332 0.61 16.42 4.08
CA LEU A 332 1.85 16.84 4.75
C LEU A 332 2.11 18.35 4.61
N VAL A 333 1.85 18.92 3.42
CA VAL A 333 2.02 20.36 3.23
C VAL A 333 0.89 21.14 3.89
N ARG A 334 -0.35 20.66 3.83
CA ARG A 334 -1.51 21.36 4.43
C ARG A 334 -1.53 21.31 5.96
N SER A 335 -0.90 20.32 6.58
CA SER A 335 -0.68 20.23 8.03
C SER A 335 0.56 21.01 8.49
N GLY A 336 1.30 21.63 7.57
CA GLY A 336 2.52 22.38 7.86
C GLY A 336 3.70 21.50 8.30
N VAL A 337 3.66 20.20 8.02
CA VAL A 337 4.77 19.27 8.30
C VAL A 337 5.88 19.43 7.27
N ILE A 338 5.54 19.70 6.00
CA ILE A 338 6.50 20.00 4.94
C ILE A 338 6.23 21.36 4.29
N SER A 339 7.25 21.93 3.64
CA SER A 339 7.08 23.18 2.92
C SER A 339 6.40 22.99 1.56
N PRO A 340 5.80 24.04 0.97
CA PRO A 340 5.32 24.00 -0.42
C PRO A 340 6.40 23.59 -1.43
N ALA A 341 7.66 23.95 -1.18
CA ALA A 341 8.77 23.58 -2.04
C ALA A 341 9.08 22.08 -1.95
N ASP A 342 9.03 21.49 -0.75
CA ASP A 342 9.17 20.04 -0.57
C ASP A 342 8.05 19.28 -1.29
N TYR A 343 6.80 19.71 -1.11
CA TYR A 343 5.65 19.11 -1.79
C TYR A 343 5.77 19.16 -3.32
N LEU A 344 6.10 20.33 -3.88
CA LEU A 344 6.32 20.45 -5.34
C LEU A 344 7.50 19.63 -5.83
N GLY A 345 8.52 19.41 -4.99
CA GLY A 345 9.60 18.46 -5.25
C GLY A 345 9.11 17.02 -5.35
N LEU A 346 8.22 16.58 -4.44
CA LEU A 346 7.59 15.26 -4.48
C LEU A 346 6.72 15.09 -5.74
N VAL A 347 5.86 16.07 -6.04
CA VAL A 347 5.04 16.05 -7.27
C VAL A 347 5.92 16.02 -8.52
N GLY A 348 7.02 16.79 -8.56
CA GLY A 348 7.98 16.77 -9.67
C GLY A 348 8.62 15.39 -9.87
N LYS A 349 9.00 14.71 -8.77
CA LYS A 349 9.50 13.32 -8.81
C LYS A 349 8.44 12.37 -9.39
N THR A 350 7.18 12.50 -8.96
CA THR A 350 6.05 11.68 -9.48
C THR A 350 5.79 11.93 -10.97
N VAL A 351 5.77 13.18 -11.41
CA VAL A 351 5.66 13.53 -12.85
C VAL A 351 6.80 12.89 -13.64
N SER A 352 8.03 13.02 -13.15
CA SER A 352 9.21 12.48 -13.83
C SER A 352 9.16 10.95 -13.94
N ALA A 353 8.75 10.27 -12.86
CA ALA A 353 8.60 8.83 -12.83
C ALA A 353 7.55 8.34 -13.84
N VAL A 354 6.41 9.03 -13.96
CA VAL A 354 5.38 8.70 -14.96
C VAL A 354 5.91 8.94 -16.37
N LEU A 355 6.56 10.07 -16.65
CA LEU A 355 7.05 10.39 -18.00
C LEU A 355 8.12 9.42 -18.51
N ARG A 356 8.96 8.89 -17.61
CA ARG A 356 10.05 7.96 -17.92
C ARG A 356 9.58 6.60 -18.43
N GLY A 357 8.43 6.11 -17.99
CA GLY A 357 7.94 4.76 -18.32
C GLY A 357 7.14 4.73 -19.62
N PRO A 358 7.63 4.10 -20.72
CA PRO A 358 6.88 4.05 -21.97
C PRO A 358 5.53 3.32 -21.87
N GLY A 359 5.36 2.44 -20.87
CA GLY A 359 4.08 1.77 -20.60
C GLY A 359 2.90 2.69 -20.35
N ARG A 360 3.13 3.96 -20.00
CA ARG A 360 2.11 5.01 -19.88
C ARG A 360 1.29 5.26 -21.15
N HIS A 361 1.83 4.90 -22.31
CA HIS A 361 1.19 5.00 -23.63
C HIS A 361 0.49 3.70 -24.07
N ARG A 362 0.72 2.60 -23.35
CA ARG A 362 0.24 1.26 -23.68
C ARG A 362 -0.97 0.82 -22.88
N GLN A 363 -1.10 1.33 -21.65
CA GLN A 363 -2.13 0.93 -20.71
C GLN A 363 -2.77 2.16 -20.05
N SER A 364 -4.09 2.17 -19.95
CA SER A 364 -4.82 3.18 -19.17
C SER A 364 -4.75 2.88 -17.66
N VAL A 365 -5.03 3.87 -16.80
CA VAL A 365 -5.04 3.62 -15.34
C VAL A 365 -6.23 2.74 -14.91
N ALA A 366 -7.34 2.77 -15.67
CA ALA A 366 -8.48 1.89 -15.47
C ALA A 366 -8.14 0.42 -15.79
N GLU A 367 -7.41 0.17 -16.88
CA GLU A 367 -6.92 -1.18 -17.21
C GLU A 367 -5.86 -1.65 -16.20
N SER A 368 -4.95 -0.77 -15.79
CA SER A 368 -3.96 -1.09 -14.76
C SER A 368 -4.61 -1.50 -13.43
N SER A 369 -5.68 -0.81 -13.03
CA SER A 369 -6.52 -1.19 -11.88
C SER A 369 -7.13 -2.58 -12.05
N PHE A 370 -7.74 -2.84 -13.21
CA PHE A 370 -8.39 -4.12 -13.49
C PHE A 370 -7.37 -5.27 -13.51
N GLU A 371 -6.21 -5.05 -14.10
CA GLU A 371 -5.12 -6.01 -14.21
C GLU A 371 -4.17 -6.00 -13.00
N ALA A 372 -4.57 -5.39 -11.86
CA ALA A 372 -3.72 -5.32 -10.67
C ALA A 372 -3.24 -6.72 -10.23
N TRP A 373 -4.16 -7.68 -10.25
CA TRP A 373 -3.95 -9.08 -9.88
C TRP A 373 -2.90 -9.83 -10.71
N SER A 374 -2.75 -9.47 -11.99
CA SER A 374 -1.97 -10.23 -12.97
C SER A 374 -0.73 -9.50 -13.45
N LYS A 375 -0.79 -8.17 -13.62
CA LYS A 375 0.34 -7.36 -14.10
C LYS A 375 0.96 -6.50 -13.00
N TYR A 376 0.18 -5.68 -12.31
CA TYR A 376 0.75 -4.70 -11.38
C TYR A 376 1.40 -5.33 -10.14
N TYR A 377 0.81 -6.38 -9.58
CA TYR A 377 1.39 -7.11 -8.43
C TYR A 377 2.40 -8.19 -8.82
N ARG A 378 2.55 -8.47 -10.13
CA ARG A 378 3.49 -9.47 -10.67
C ARG A 378 4.36 -8.83 -11.75
N GLN A 379 4.96 -7.69 -11.41
CA GLN A 379 5.84 -6.99 -12.33
C GLN A 379 7.10 -7.79 -12.62
N ASP A 380 7.61 -7.56 -13.83
CA ASP A 380 8.77 -8.18 -14.44
C ASP A 380 9.64 -7.11 -15.13
N GLU A 381 10.67 -7.54 -15.83
CA GLU A 381 11.58 -6.66 -16.57
C GLU A 381 10.88 -5.77 -17.61
N ASN A 382 9.74 -6.21 -18.16
CA ASN A 382 9.02 -5.54 -19.23
C ASN A 382 7.91 -4.61 -18.71
N SER A 383 7.62 -4.66 -17.42
CA SER A 383 6.58 -3.85 -16.80
C SER A 383 6.76 -2.34 -17.05
N PRO A 384 7.96 -1.73 -16.97
CA PRO A 384 8.14 -0.31 -17.32
C PRO A 384 7.72 0.04 -18.77
N ASN A 385 7.71 -0.95 -19.68
CA ASN A 385 7.34 -0.79 -21.08
C ASN A 385 5.86 -1.05 -21.36
N ALA A 386 5.20 -1.85 -20.53
CA ALA A 386 3.88 -2.38 -20.82
C ALA A 386 2.77 -1.83 -19.92
N ILE A 387 3.11 -1.35 -18.72
CA ILE A 387 2.11 -0.94 -17.73
C ILE A 387 2.33 0.48 -17.22
N VAL A 388 1.31 1.01 -16.57
CA VAL A 388 1.36 2.30 -15.86
C VAL A 388 0.95 2.12 -14.41
N SER A 389 1.56 2.86 -13.48
CA SER A 389 1.11 2.85 -12.08
C SER A 389 -0.19 3.62 -11.92
N TYR A 390 -1.25 2.93 -11.48
CA TYR A 390 -2.50 3.58 -11.09
C TYR A 390 -2.37 4.39 -9.79
N TYR A 391 -1.29 4.22 -9.01
CA TYR A 391 -0.91 5.13 -7.91
C TYR A 391 -0.37 6.45 -8.49
N ALA A 392 0.77 6.38 -9.20
CA ALA A 392 1.48 7.58 -9.65
C ALA A 392 0.72 8.37 -10.72
N LYS A 393 0.17 7.71 -11.76
CA LYS A 393 -0.65 8.43 -12.77
C LYS A 393 -2.02 8.78 -12.19
N GLY A 394 -2.56 7.99 -11.27
CA GLY A 394 -3.80 8.29 -10.55
C GLY A 394 -3.69 9.55 -9.68
N SER A 395 -2.58 9.76 -8.98
CA SER A 395 -2.35 10.99 -8.20
C SER A 395 -2.20 12.23 -9.07
N LEU A 396 -1.58 12.10 -10.25
CA LEU A 396 -1.54 13.19 -11.22
C LEU A 396 -2.92 13.49 -11.83
N ILE A 397 -3.78 12.47 -12.00
CA ILE A 397 -5.19 12.66 -12.40
C ILE A 397 -5.94 13.39 -11.28
N ALA A 398 -5.74 13.00 -10.02
CA ALA A 398 -6.33 13.67 -8.85
C ALA A 398 -5.92 15.14 -8.77
N LEU A 399 -4.61 15.42 -8.92
CA LEU A 399 -4.06 16.77 -9.01
C LEU A 399 -4.72 17.56 -10.13
N ALA A 400 -4.73 17.02 -11.35
CA ALA A 400 -5.31 17.70 -12.51
C ALA A 400 -6.82 17.97 -12.34
N LEU A 401 -7.56 17.07 -11.70
CA LEU A 401 -8.96 17.27 -11.37
C LEU A 401 -9.15 18.37 -10.31
N ASP A 402 -8.37 18.36 -9.23
CA ASP A 402 -8.45 19.37 -8.16
C ASP A 402 -8.14 20.78 -8.70
N LEU A 403 -7.08 20.92 -9.50
CA LEU A 403 -6.69 22.19 -10.12
C LEU A 403 -7.80 22.72 -11.05
N GLN A 404 -8.44 21.85 -11.83
CA GLN A 404 -9.54 22.24 -12.73
C GLN A 404 -10.78 22.67 -11.95
N LEU A 405 -11.22 21.88 -10.96
CA LEU A 405 -12.36 22.24 -10.09
C LEU A 405 -12.15 23.62 -9.44
N ARG A 406 -10.95 23.84 -8.87
CA ARG A 406 -10.61 25.12 -8.23
C ARG A 406 -10.55 26.26 -9.24
N SER A 407 -9.89 26.08 -10.38
CA SER A 407 -9.76 27.15 -11.38
C SER A 407 -11.11 27.56 -11.96
N GLU A 408 -11.99 26.60 -12.24
CA GLU A 408 -13.25 26.85 -12.93
C GLU A 408 -14.36 27.36 -12.00
N THR A 409 -14.27 27.04 -10.71
CA THR A 409 -15.22 27.54 -9.70
C THR A 409 -14.68 28.73 -8.91
N GLY A 410 -13.51 29.27 -9.27
CA GLY A 410 -12.86 30.37 -8.55
C GLY A 410 -12.45 30.01 -7.12
N GLY A 411 -12.17 28.72 -6.87
CA GLY A 411 -11.76 28.17 -5.58
C GLY A 411 -12.92 27.73 -4.68
N LYS A 412 -14.16 27.72 -5.18
CA LYS A 412 -15.35 27.33 -4.39
C LYS A 412 -15.53 25.83 -4.26
N ARG A 413 -15.02 25.05 -5.22
CA ARG A 413 -15.07 23.58 -5.26
C ARG A 413 -13.67 23.02 -5.50
N SER A 414 -13.48 21.80 -5.03
CA SER A 414 -12.20 21.09 -5.07
C SER A 414 -12.41 19.59 -5.03
N LEU A 415 -11.32 18.84 -5.14
CA LEU A 415 -11.34 17.40 -4.87
C LEU A 415 -11.76 17.11 -3.41
N ASP A 416 -11.56 18.04 -2.47
CA ASP A 416 -12.01 17.88 -1.08
C ASP A 416 -13.54 17.72 -1.01
N ASP A 417 -14.28 18.44 -1.87
CA ASP A 417 -15.74 18.32 -1.96
C ASP A 417 -16.18 16.97 -2.56
N VAL A 418 -15.41 16.44 -3.51
CA VAL A 418 -15.61 15.09 -4.08
C VAL A 418 -15.42 14.04 -2.99
N MET A 419 -14.32 14.10 -2.24
CA MET A 419 -14.03 13.15 -1.17
C MET A 419 -15.07 13.20 -0.04
N ARG A 420 -15.52 14.40 0.35
CA ARG A 420 -16.61 14.54 1.35
C ARG A 420 -17.95 13.99 0.84
N LEU A 421 -18.26 14.15 -0.44
CA LEU A 421 -19.50 13.60 -1.01
C LEU A 421 -19.43 12.07 -1.12
N LEU A 422 -18.28 11.51 -1.49
CA LEU A 422 -18.01 10.07 -1.46
C LEU A 422 -18.14 9.52 -0.04
N TRP A 423 -17.53 10.19 0.94
CA TRP A 423 -17.63 9.81 2.35
C TRP A 423 -19.08 9.73 2.82
N ARG A 424 -19.87 10.78 2.58
CA ARG A 424 -21.29 10.81 2.96
C ARG A 424 -22.15 9.74 2.29
N ARG A 425 -21.91 9.46 1.01
CA ARG A 425 -22.78 8.55 0.23
C ARG A 425 -22.40 7.10 0.31
N HIS A 426 -21.13 6.81 0.47
CA HIS A 426 -20.58 5.46 0.37
C HIS A 426 -19.92 5.04 1.68
N GLY A 427 -19.04 5.89 2.23
CA GLY A 427 -18.33 5.57 3.46
C GLY A 427 -19.24 5.48 4.71
N GLN A 428 -20.15 6.43 4.88
CA GLN A 428 -21.10 6.45 6.02
C GLN A 428 -22.26 5.47 5.87
N THR A 429 -22.60 5.08 4.64
CA THR A 429 -23.74 4.19 4.36
C THR A 429 -23.35 2.73 4.17
N GLY A 430 -22.06 2.46 3.93
CA GLY A 430 -21.54 1.15 3.55
C GLY A 430 -21.86 0.74 2.10
N VAL A 431 -22.51 1.60 1.31
CA VAL A 431 -22.84 1.31 -0.09
C VAL A 431 -21.58 1.45 -0.94
N GLY A 432 -21.16 0.39 -1.62
CA GLY A 432 -19.99 0.42 -2.50
C GLY A 432 -20.17 1.38 -3.69
N VAL A 433 -19.05 1.92 -4.16
CA VAL A 433 -18.98 2.82 -5.33
C VAL A 433 -19.05 1.99 -6.61
N ALA A 434 -20.08 2.21 -7.42
CA ALA A 434 -20.19 1.60 -8.75
C ALA A 434 -19.07 2.10 -9.68
N GLU A 435 -18.76 1.36 -10.75
CA GLU A 435 -17.69 1.70 -11.72
C GLU A 435 -17.84 3.11 -12.34
N ASP A 436 -19.07 3.62 -12.47
CA ASP A 436 -19.30 5.00 -12.93
C ASP A 436 -19.45 6.04 -11.80
N GLY A 437 -19.41 5.60 -10.55
CA GLY A 437 -19.75 6.39 -9.36
C GLY A 437 -18.85 7.60 -9.16
N ILE A 438 -17.54 7.46 -9.36
CA ILE A 438 -16.60 8.59 -9.20
C ILE A 438 -16.90 9.70 -10.22
N PHE A 439 -17.18 9.35 -11.47
CA PHE A 439 -17.51 10.33 -12.52
C PHE A 439 -18.82 11.07 -12.20
N ALA A 440 -19.84 10.35 -11.72
CA ALA A 440 -21.11 10.95 -11.33
C ALA A 440 -20.97 11.92 -10.14
N ILE A 441 -20.12 11.59 -9.17
CA ILE A 441 -19.82 12.48 -8.03
C ILE A 441 -19.11 13.75 -8.51
N VAL A 442 -18.14 13.62 -9.42
CA VAL A 442 -17.43 14.77 -10.00
C VAL A 442 -18.38 15.67 -10.79
N GLU A 443 -19.29 15.08 -11.57
CA GLU A 443 -20.32 15.82 -12.29
C GLU A 443 -21.19 16.63 -11.34
N GLU A 444 -21.64 16.03 -10.23
CA GLU A 444 -22.45 16.72 -9.24
C GLU A 444 -21.70 17.86 -8.54
N VAL A 445 -20.47 17.61 -8.11
CA VAL A 445 -19.65 18.61 -7.41
C VAL A 445 -19.34 19.81 -8.30
N GLY A 446 -19.04 19.57 -9.58
CA GLY A 446 -18.83 20.63 -10.57
C GLY A 446 -20.11 21.37 -10.96
N GLY A 447 -21.28 20.84 -10.61
CA GLY A 447 -22.59 21.46 -10.86
C GLY A 447 -22.85 21.76 -12.35
N LYS A 448 -23.78 22.68 -12.60
CA LYS A 448 -24.14 23.10 -13.97
C LYS A 448 -23.00 23.82 -14.71
N ASP A 449 -22.04 24.37 -13.97
CA ASP A 449 -20.98 25.22 -14.51
C ASP A 449 -19.89 24.40 -15.21
N CYS A 450 -19.42 23.34 -14.57
CA CYS A 450 -18.29 22.54 -15.07
C CYS A 450 -18.46 21.02 -14.96
N GLY A 451 -19.47 20.54 -14.23
CA GLY A 451 -19.64 19.13 -13.86
C GLY A 451 -19.56 18.16 -15.04
N ALA A 452 -20.48 18.27 -15.99
CA ALA A 452 -20.55 17.35 -17.13
C ALA A 452 -19.28 17.36 -17.99
N ARG A 453 -18.60 18.52 -18.10
CA ARG A 453 -17.35 18.63 -18.85
C ARG A 453 -16.19 17.97 -18.10
N LEU A 454 -16.08 18.19 -16.79
CA LEU A 454 -15.02 17.59 -15.97
C LEU A 454 -15.18 16.08 -15.84
N ALA A 455 -16.41 15.57 -15.71
CA ALA A 455 -16.65 14.13 -15.70
C ALA A 455 -16.26 13.46 -17.03
N ARG A 456 -16.58 14.08 -18.18
CA ARG A 456 -16.12 13.60 -19.50
C ARG A 456 -14.61 13.65 -19.65
N TRP A 457 -13.98 14.74 -19.20
CA TRP A 457 -12.52 14.87 -19.21
C TRP A 457 -11.86 13.80 -18.34
N LEU A 458 -12.38 13.59 -17.13
CA LEU A 458 -11.87 12.59 -16.18
C LEU A 458 -11.96 11.19 -16.77
N ARG A 459 -13.09 10.84 -17.38
CA ARG A 459 -13.26 9.57 -18.08
C ARG A 459 -12.19 9.37 -19.16
N LYS A 460 -11.99 10.39 -20.01
CA LYS A 460 -10.93 10.34 -21.02
C LYS A 460 -9.53 10.17 -20.41
N ALA A 461 -9.22 10.86 -19.31
CA ALA A 461 -7.93 10.75 -18.64
C ALA A 461 -7.69 9.37 -18.00
N VAL A 462 -8.77 8.74 -17.53
CA VAL A 462 -8.75 7.45 -16.83
C VAL A 462 -8.73 6.26 -17.78
N GLU A 463 -9.50 6.33 -18.86
CA GLU A 463 -9.64 5.26 -19.88
C GLU A 463 -8.70 5.43 -21.07
N GLY A 464 -8.07 6.60 -21.22
CA GLY A 464 -7.06 6.87 -22.25
C GLY A 464 -5.63 6.75 -21.75
N THR A 465 -4.68 6.90 -22.69
CA THR A 465 -3.24 6.81 -22.43
C THR A 465 -2.51 8.15 -22.58
N ASP A 466 -3.20 9.19 -23.07
CA ASP A 466 -2.66 10.54 -23.25
C ASP A 466 -1.96 11.09 -21.99
N ASP A 467 -0.96 11.94 -22.20
CA ASP A 467 -0.34 12.72 -21.13
C ASP A 467 -1.27 13.80 -20.60
N LEU A 468 -1.18 14.05 -19.30
CA LEU A 468 -1.94 15.10 -18.63
C LEU A 468 -1.33 16.48 -18.94
N PRO A 469 -2.15 17.51 -19.24
CA PRO A 469 -1.67 18.84 -19.59
C PRO A 469 -1.24 19.66 -18.34
N LEU A 470 -0.39 19.09 -17.48
CA LEU A 470 -0.05 19.64 -16.16
C LEU A 470 0.55 21.05 -16.22
N ALA A 471 1.43 21.33 -17.19
CA ALA A 471 2.00 22.67 -17.37
C ALA A 471 0.92 23.74 -17.55
N ARG A 472 -0.15 23.42 -18.30
CA ARG A 472 -1.30 24.32 -18.50
C ARG A 472 -2.12 24.45 -17.20
N LEU A 473 -2.33 23.36 -16.49
CA LEU A 473 -3.17 23.30 -15.30
C LEU A 473 -2.52 23.94 -14.05
N LEU A 474 -1.20 23.94 -13.97
CA LEU A 474 -0.44 24.53 -12.86
C LEU A 474 -0.26 26.05 -13.00
N LYS A 475 -0.29 26.57 -14.23
CA LYS A 475 -0.09 28.00 -14.52
C LYS A 475 -1.05 28.93 -13.73
N PRO A 476 -2.37 28.66 -13.62
CA PRO A 476 -3.30 29.48 -12.82
C PRO A 476 -2.99 29.53 -11.32
N PHE A 477 -2.14 28.63 -10.82
CA PHE A 477 -1.71 28.54 -9.43
C PHE A 477 -0.31 29.14 -9.23
N GLY A 478 0.28 29.70 -10.29
CA GLY A 478 1.62 30.30 -10.23
C GLY A 478 2.66 29.25 -9.87
N VAL A 479 2.54 28.05 -10.45
CA VAL A 479 3.56 27.01 -10.37
C VAL A 479 4.15 26.83 -11.76
N ALA A 480 5.45 27.05 -11.87
CA ALA A 480 6.21 26.84 -13.08
C ALA A 480 6.47 25.33 -13.26
N TYR A 481 6.09 24.82 -14.42
CA TYR A 481 6.45 23.48 -14.88
C TYR A 481 7.71 23.59 -15.73
N GLN A 482 8.83 23.06 -15.22
CA GLN A 482 10.14 23.20 -15.84
C GLN A 482 10.66 21.81 -16.21
N PRO A 483 10.48 21.37 -17.47
CA PRO A 483 11.20 20.23 -17.98
C PRO A 483 12.70 20.51 -17.87
N GLU A 484 13.46 19.59 -17.31
CA GLU A 484 14.91 19.68 -17.36
C GLU A 484 15.38 19.43 -18.79
N ALA A 485 16.44 20.13 -19.21
CA ALA A 485 17.04 19.85 -20.50
C ALA A 485 17.45 18.36 -20.55
N PRO A 486 17.25 17.68 -21.69
CA PRO A 486 17.76 16.33 -21.83
C PRO A 486 19.25 16.32 -21.50
N GLY A 487 19.68 15.30 -20.75
CA GLY A 487 21.10 15.16 -20.43
C GLY A 487 21.94 15.17 -21.70
N ALA A 488 23.08 15.86 -21.68
CA ALA A 488 23.99 15.90 -22.84
C ALA A 488 24.58 14.51 -23.17
N LYS A 489 24.57 13.62 -22.19
CA LYS A 489 25.08 12.25 -22.27
C LYS A 489 24.12 11.36 -23.08
N PRO A 490 24.61 10.64 -24.10
CA PRO A 490 23.80 9.64 -24.80
C PRO A 490 23.43 8.46 -23.91
N THR A 491 22.42 7.70 -24.32
CA THR A 491 21.88 6.59 -23.52
C THR A 491 21.72 5.32 -24.33
N LEU A 492 21.95 4.19 -23.65
CA LEU A 492 21.57 2.87 -24.11
C LEU A 492 20.05 2.62 -23.97
N GLY A 493 19.31 3.46 -23.21
CA GLY A 493 17.90 3.21 -22.94
C GLY A 493 17.69 1.95 -22.07
N ILE A 494 18.50 1.81 -21.02
CA ILE A 494 18.43 0.68 -20.09
C ILE A 494 18.35 1.15 -18.63
N LYS A 495 17.87 0.26 -17.76
CA LYS A 495 18.06 0.33 -16.32
C LYS A 495 18.89 -0.87 -15.88
N LEU A 496 19.91 -0.65 -15.03
CA LEU A 496 20.70 -1.74 -14.45
C LEU A 496 20.07 -2.30 -13.17
N ALA A 497 20.35 -3.57 -12.88
CA ALA A 497 20.02 -4.22 -11.61
C ALA A 497 21.02 -3.78 -10.52
N GLY A 498 20.56 -3.57 -9.28
CA GLY A 498 21.41 -3.12 -8.18
C GLY A 498 21.77 -1.63 -8.27
N GLY A 499 20.87 -0.76 -7.80
CA GLY A 499 20.95 0.70 -7.95
C GLY A 499 22.06 1.42 -7.18
N ASN A 500 23.00 0.69 -6.57
CA ASN A 500 24.12 1.23 -5.80
C ASN A 500 25.41 1.40 -6.62
N GLY A 501 25.36 1.18 -7.95
CA GLY A 501 26.49 1.39 -8.86
C GLY A 501 27.68 0.46 -8.58
N LYS A 502 27.45 -0.65 -7.86
CA LYS A 502 28.48 -1.61 -7.49
C LYS A 502 28.21 -2.95 -8.16
N GLY A 503 29.27 -3.59 -8.66
CA GLY A 503 29.20 -4.91 -9.27
C GLY A 503 29.03 -4.88 -10.79
N GLU A 504 28.44 -5.95 -11.30
CA GLU A 504 28.25 -6.18 -12.73
C GLU A 504 27.18 -5.27 -13.32
N ALA A 505 27.38 -4.82 -14.57
CA ALA A 505 26.39 -4.04 -15.30
C ALA A 505 25.31 -4.96 -15.90
N LYS A 506 24.51 -5.58 -15.03
CA LYS A 506 23.39 -6.43 -15.43
C LYS A 506 22.18 -5.59 -15.79
N ILE A 507 21.60 -5.79 -16.97
CA ILE A 507 20.40 -5.08 -17.42
C ILE A 507 19.19 -5.60 -16.63
N ALA A 508 18.47 -4.71 -15.95
CA ALA A 508 17.17 -4.99 -15.34
C ALA A 508 16.02 -4.71 -16.31
N THR A 509 16.14 -3.66 -17.12
CA THR A 509 15.13 -3.29 -18.14
C THR A 509 15.84 -2.74 -19.36
N ALA A 510 15.43 -3.19 -20.54
CA ALA A 510 15.67 -2.49 -21.79
C ALA A 510 14.37 -1.76 -22.18
N TYR A 511 14.42 -0.44 -22.30
CA TYR A 511 13.22 0.37 -22.53
C TYR A 511 12.73 0.28 -23.98
N ASP A 512 11.42 0.27 -24.17
CA ASP A 512 10.77 0.19 -25.48
C ASP A 512 11.18 1.37 -26.38
N GLY A 513 11.67 1.08 -27.58
CA GLY A 513 12.24 2.05 -28.52
C GLY A 513 13.64 2.59 -28.14
N GLY A 514 14.25 2.07 -27.06
CA GLY A 514 15.60 2.46 -26.64
C GLY A 514 16.70 1.79 -27.46
N ALA A 515 17.88 2.42 -27.50
CA ALA A 515 19.04 1.98 -28.28
C ALA A 515 19.42 0.50 -28.04
N ALA A 516 19.47 0.07 -26.78
CA ALA A 516 19.79 -1.30 -26.41
C ALA A 516 18.74 -2.29 -26.93
N GLN A 517 17.44 -1.98 -26.79
CA GLN A 517 16.38 -2.85 -27.27
C GLN A 517 16.45 -2.99 -28.81
N LEU A 518 16.67 -1.88 -29.52
CA LEU A 518 16.80 -1.87 -30.99
C LEU A 518 18.00 -2.72 -31.46
N ALA A 519 19.09 -2.72 -30.71
CA ALA A 519 20.27 -3.54 -30.98
C ALA A 519 20.12 -5.01 -30.53
N GLY A 520 19.05 -5.37 -29.81
CA GLY A 520 18.79 -6.73 -29.36
C GLY A 520 19.36 -7.09 -27.99
N LEU A 521 19.87 -6.12 -27.22
CA LEU A 521 20.18 -6.29 -25.79
C LEU A 521 18.88 -6.48 -25.00
N SER A 522 18.94 -7.28 -23.94
CA SER A 522 17.77 -7.69 -23.17
C SER A 522 18.04 -7.62 -21.67
N ALA A 523 16.96 -7.54 -20.90
CA ALA A 523 17.07 -7.73 -19.46
C ALA A 523 17.67 -9.11 -19.13
N GLY A 524 18.47 -9.16 -18.07
CA GLY A 524 19.27 -10.32 -17.70
C GLY A 524 20.66 -10.34 -18.31
N ASP A 525 20.90 -9.66 -19.44
CA ASP A 525 22.23 -9.57 -20.04
C ASP A 525 23.20 -8.84 -19.10
N VAL A 526 24.45 -9.32 -19.04
CA VAL A 526 25.52 -8.70 -18.26
C VAL A 526 26.50 -8.05 -19.20
N LEU A 527 26.56 -6.71 -19.19
CA LEU A 527 27.48 -5.95 -20.02
C LEU A 527 28.92 -6.17 -19.54
N LEU A 528 29.79 -6.54 -20.48
CA LEU A 528 31.20 -6.84 -20.23
C LEU A 528 32.13 -5.78 -20.77
N ALA A 529 31.88 -5.32 -22.00
CA ALA A 529 32.72 -4.32 -22.65
C ALA A 529 31.93 -3.42 -23.59
N ILE A 530 32.39 -2.18 -23.72
CA ILE A 530 31.99 -1.20 -24.75
C ILE A 530 33.28 -0.82 -25.49
N ASP A 531 33.31 -0.96 -26.81
CA ASP A 531 34.47 -0.70 -27.69
C ASP A 531 35.75 -1.36 -27.16
N GLY A 532 35.64 -2.64 -26.74
CA GLY A 532 36.75 -3.43 -26.19
C GLY A 532 37.20 -3.05 -24.77
N LEU A 533 36.56 -2.06 -24.11
CA LEU A 533 36.89 -1.63 -22.75
C LEU A 533 35.91 -2.18 -21.72
N LYS A 534 36.44 -2.66 -20.59
CA LYS A 534 35.65 -3.30 -19.53
C LYS A 534 34.58 -2.37 -18.93
N VAL A 535 33.35 -2.89 -18.83
CA VAL A 535 32.18 -2.24 -18.23
C VAL A 535 31.84 -2.84 -16.87
N SER A 536 31.29 -2.01 -16.01
CA SER A 536 30.72 -2.30 -14.69
C SER A 536 29.59 -1.31 -14.42
N ALA A 537 28.77 -1.57 -13.40
CA ALA A 537 27.72 -0.63 -13.01
C ALA A 537 28.29 0.75 -12.62
N ALA A 538 29.53 0.81 -12.13
CA ALA A 538 30.18 2.03 -11.65
C ALA A 538 30.70 2.94 -12.75
N ASN A 539 31.08 2.39 -13.91
CA ASN A 539 31.79 3.14 -14.95
C ASN A 539 31.01 3.28 -16.27
N LEU A 540 29.90 2.55 -16.45
CA LEU A 540 29.08 2.63 -17.67
C LEU A 540 28.75 4.08 -18.04
N ASP A 541 28.35 4.87 -17.05
CA ASP A 541 27.94 6.24 -17.27
C ASP A 541 29.09 7.11 -17.80
N SER A 542 30.26 7.06 -17.17
CA SER A 542 31.44 7.80 -17.61
C SER A 542 31.99 7.32 -18.96
N MET A 543 31.69 6.09 -19.37
CA MET A 543 32.04 5.59 -20.71
C MET A 543 31.13 6.21 -21.75
N LEU A 544 29.81 6.18 -21.55
CA LEU A 544 28.84 6.76 -22.49
C LEU A 544 29.00 8.28 -22.66
N GLU A 545 29.45 9.00 -21.63
CA GLU A 545 29.73 10.45 -21.70
C GLU A 545 30.81 10.84 -22.73
N ARG A 546 31.59 9.88 -23.22
CA ARG A 546 32.63 10.11 -24.25
C ARG A 546 32.10 10.07 -25.68
N HIS A 547 30.81 9.75 -25.85
CA HIS A 547 30.15 9.61 -27.14
C HIS A 547 29.06 10.67 -27.35
N GLN A 548 28.54 10.73 -28.57
CA GLN A 548 27.39 11.54 -28.95
C GLN A 548 26.20 10.65 -29.32
N ALA A 549 25.00 11.23 -29.30
CA ALA A 549 23.83 10.56 -29.86
C ALA A 549 24.03 10.34 -31.37
N GLY A 550 23.70 9.15 -31.86
CA GLY A 550 23.96 8.69 -33.22
C GLY A 550 25.30 7.97 -33.40
N ASP A 551 26.20 8.01 -32.41
CA ASP A 551 27.41 7.19 -32.46
C ASP A 551 27.05 5.70 -32.38
N SER A 552 27.75 4.89 -33.18
CA SER A 552 27.66 3.42 -33.12
C SER A 552 28.81 2.89 -32.27
N ILE A 553 28.47 2.08 -31.26
CA ILE A 553 29.42 1.44 -30.34
C ILE A 553 29.23 -0.08 -30.36
N GLU A 554 30.32 -0.80 -30.14
CA GLU A 554 30.29 -2.25 -30.01
C GLU A 554 30.10 -2.64 -28.53
N VAL A 555 29.05 -3.40 -28.23
CA VAL A 555 28.74 -3.86 -26.88
C VAL A 555 28.86 -5.38 -26.79
N HIS A 556 29.77 -5.83 -25.93
CA HIS A 556 29.87 -7.23 -25.56
C HIS A 556 29.10 -7.51 -24.26
N ALA A 557 28.24 -8.51 -24.27
CA ALA A 557 27.48 -8.91 -23.08
C ALA A 557 27.33 -10.43 -23.00
N PHE A 558 27.27 -10.97 -21.78
CA PHE A 558 26.82 -12.34 -21.59
C PHE A 558 25.30 -12.38 -21.55
N ARG A 559 24.72 -13.23 -22.42
CA ARG A 559 23.34 -13.68 -22.28
C ARG A 559 23.37 -15.12 -21.78
N ARG A 560 22.97 -15.31 -20.52
CA ARG A 560 23.22 -16.58 -19.81
C ARG A 560 24.74 -16.87 -19.81
N ASP A 561 25.18 -17.91 -20.52
CA ASP A 561 26.56 -18.35 -20.67
C ASP A 561 27.16 -18.07 -22.07
N GLU A 562 26.42 -17.39 -22.94
CA GLU A 562 26.83 -17.09 -24.31
C GLU A 562 27.34 -15.64 -24.43
N LEU A 563 28.56 -15.48 -24.95
CA LEU A 563 29.09 -14.15 -25.28
C LEU A 563 28.42 -13.64 -26.55
N MET A 564 27.73 -12.53 -26.43
CA MET A 564 27.07 -11.83 -27.52
C MET A 564 27.84 -10.55 -27.85
N CYS A 565 27.82 -10.16 -29.12
CA CYS A 565 28.31 -8.87 -29.59
C CYS A 565 27.15 -8.13 -30.28
N PHE A 566 26.97 -6.85 -29.94
CA PHE A 566 25.89 -6.00 -30.43
C PHE A 566 26.46 -4.68 -30.94
N ASP A 567 26.05 -4.27 -32.14
CA ASP A 567 26.27 -2.92 -32.64
C ASP A 567 25.13 -2.02 -32.16
N VAL A 568 25.42 -1.06 -31.29
CA VAL A 568 24.40 -0.19 -30.67
C VAL A 568 24.58 1.24 -31.16
N GLU A 569 23.55 1.78 -31.82
CA GLU A 569 23.47 3.22 -32.12
C GLU A 569 22.89 3.95 -30.90
N LEU A 570 23.69 4.86 -30.32
CA LEU A 570 23.33 5.54 -29.09
C LEU A 570 22.21 6.57 -29.29
N ALA A 571 21.22 6.54 -28.41
CA ALA A 571 20.11 7.51 -28.44
C ALA A 571 20.44 8.78 -27.65
N ALA A 572 19.81 9.90 -28.02
CA ALA A 572 19.79 11.08 -27.16
C ALA A 572 18.99 10.80 -25.89
N ALA A 573 19.40 11.39 -24.76
CA ALA A 573 18.59 11.34 -23.54
C ALA A 573 17.22 12.00 -23.75
N ALA A 574 16.19 11.48 -23.08
CA ALA A 574 14.88 12.11 -23.06
C ALA A 574 14.81 13.24 -22.01
N SER A 575 13.95 14.23 -22.26
CA SER A 575 13.58 15.26 -21.27
C SER A 575 12.46 14.71 -20.37
N ASP A 576 12.77 13.70 -19.55
CA ASP A 576 11.81 13.02 -18.70
C ASP A 576 11.78 13.53 -17.25
N ALA A 577 12.78 14.34 -16.85
CA ALA A 577 12.83 14.99 -15.54
C ALA A 577 12.10 16.35 -15.54
N VAL A 578 11.34 16.60 -14.48
CA VAL A 578 10.53 17.82 -14.32
C VAL A 578 10.71 18.38 -12.91
N LYS A 579 11.06 19.67 -12.86
CA LYS A 579 11.03 20.48 -11.64
C LYS A 579 9.79 21.35 -11.60
N LEU A 580 9.18 21.44 -10.43
CA LEU A 580 8.08 22.35 -10.15
C LEU A 580 8.55 23.41 -9.15
N ALA A 581 8.24 24.67 -9.44
CA ALA A 581 8.63 25.79 -8.60
C ALA A 581 7.51 26.81 -8.47
N VAL A 582 7.40 27.42 -7.29
CA VAL A 582 6.46 28.51 -7.04
C VAL A 582 6.95 29.78 -7.74
N ASP A 583 6.05 30.46 -8.45
CA ASP A 583 6.22 31.86 -8.83
C ASP A 583 5.77 32.75 -7.68
N GLU A 584 6.76 33.29 -6.96
CA GLU A 584 6.55 34.22 -5.83
C GLU A 584 6.04 35.59 -6.27
N LYS A 585 6.21 35.95 -7.54
CA LYS A 585 5.78 37.24 -8.10
C LYS A 585 4.36 37.17 -8.70
N ALA A 586 3.71 36.02 -8.63
CA ALA A 586 2.37 35.82 -9.17
C ALA A 586 1.35 36.79 -8.55
N ALA A 587 0.34 37.21 -9.33
CA ALA A 587 -0.70 38.14 -8.90
C ALA A 587 -1.49 37.62 -7.67
N ALA A 588 -2.12 38.52 -6.90
CA ALA A 588 -2.83 38.17 -5.67
C ALA A 588 -3.95 37.12 -5.87
N SER A 589 -4.66 37.16 -7.01
CA SER A 589 -5.67 36.15 -7.38
C SER A 589 -5.08 34.75 -7.55
N VAL A 590 -3.90 34.64 -8.15
CA VAL A 590 -3.15 33.39 -8.34
C VAL A 590 -2.68 32.84 -7.00
N ARG A 591 -2.11 33.70 -6.15
CA ARG A 591 -1.70 33.31 -4.78
C ARG A 591 -2.87 32.82 -3.94
N ARG A 592 -4.07 33.41 -4.10
CA ARG A 592 -5.28 32.96 -3.39
C ARG A 592 -5.70 31.54 -3.81
N LEU A 593 -5.66 31.23 -5.11
CA LEU A 593 -5.96 29.88 -5.60
C LEU A 593 -4.92 28.86 -5.10
N ARG A 594 -3.63 29.22 -5.15
CA ARG A 594 -2.55 28.39 -4.60
C ARG A 594 -2.70 28.15 -3.10
N LYS A 595 -3.01 29.19 -2.33
CA LYS A 595 -3.27 29.07 -0.89
C LYS A 595 -4.46 28.15 -0.60
N GLY A 596 -5.54 28.26 -1.36
CA GLY A 596 -6.68 27.35 -1.24
C GLY A 596 -6.30 25.89 -1.54
N TRP A 597 -5.33 25.67 -2.43
CA TRP A 597 -4.82 24.34 -2.77
C TRP A 597 -3.81 23.79 -1.76
N LEU A 598 -2.80 24.58 -1.34
CA LEU A 598 -1.70 24.10 -0.50
C LEU A 598 -1.85 24.40 0.99
N GLY A 599 -2.85 25.20 1.39
CA GLY A 599 -3.04 25.66 2.77
C GLY A 599 -2.22 26.89 3.17
N HIS A 600 -1.21 27.27 2.37
CA HIS A 600 -0.24 28.32 2.68
C HIS A 600 -0.27 29.51 1.71
#